data_AF-A0A969RR26-F1
#
_entry.id   AF-A0A969RR26-F1
#
_cell.length_a   1.000
_cell.length_b   1.000
_cell.length_c   1.000
_cell.angle_alpha   90.00
_cell.angle_beta   90.00
_cell.angle_gamma   90.00
#
_symmetry.space_group_name_H-M   'P 1'
#
loop_
_entity.id
_entity.type
_entity.pdbx_description
1 polymer ?
#
loop_
_entity_poly.entity_id
_entity_poly.type
_entity_poly.pdbx_seq_one_letter_code
_entity_poly.pdbx_strand_id
1 'polypeptide(L)'
;MIVSEPIRILLQTTLLYEPDDWCIERFSLLQAYLKSLKDDKGNFLCTVTARDRQPDQNGNDPVLSALDRSHFDELWLFALDLGDGLSHSDGAGITRFHQQGGGIFTTRDH
;
A
#
# COMPACT_ATOMS: atom_id res chain seq x y z
N MET A 1 23.27 17.68 -10.37
CA MET A 1 21.83 17.50 -10.11
C MET A 1 21.67 16.17 -9.41
N ILE A 2 21.09 16.14 -8.22
CA ILE A 2 20.79 14.87 -7.54
C ILE A 2 19.54 14.30 -8.22
N VAL A 3 19.65 13.09 -8.75
CA VAL A 3 18.47 12.31 -9.17
C VAL A 3 17.84 11.83 -7.88
N SER A 4 16.62 12.27 -7.57
CA SER A 4 15.87 11.71 -6.45
C SER A 4 15.47 10.29 -6.83
N GLU A 5 15.59 9.36 -5.90
CA GLU A 5 15.04 8.02 -6.10
C GLU A 5 13.52 8.11 -6.30
N PRO A 6 12.91 7.23 -7.12
CA PRO A 6 11.46 7.19 -7.28
C PRO A 6 10.77 6.85 -5.96
N ILE A 7 9.61 7.46 -5.70
CA ILE A 7 8.80 7.18 -4.51
C ILE A 7 8.33 5.72 -4.54
N ARG A 8 8.53 4.96 -3.46
CA ARG A 8 8.14 3.56 -3.34
C ARG A 8 6.76 3.48 -2.68
N ILE A 9 5.75 3.20 -3.47
CA ILE A 9 4.34 3.20 -3.04
C ILE A 9 3.86 1.76 -2.85
N LEU A 10 3.32 1.47 -1.67
CA LEU A 10 2.52 0.28 -1.41
C LEU A 10 1.03 0.58 -1.59
N LEU A 11 0.44 0.07 -2.68
CA LEU A 11 -1.02 0.01 -2.83
C LEU A 11 -1.53 -1.27 -2.18
N GLN A 12 -2.42 -1.16 -1.20
CA GLN A 12 -2.91 -2.32 -0.46
C GLN A 12 -4.41 -2.24 -0.17
N THR A 13 -5.11 -3.36 -0.33
CA THR A 13 -6.49 -3.52 0.15
C THR A 13 -6.50 -4.05 1.59
N THR A 14 -7.60 -3.83 2.31
CA THR A 14 -7.86 -4.50 3.60
C THR A 14 -8.47 -5.89 3.44
N LEU A 15 -8.79 -6.29 2.21
CA LEU A 15 -9.47 -7.54 1.90
C LEU A 15 -8.49 -8.67 1.58
N LEU A 16 -8.93 -9.90 1.84
CA LEU A 16 -8.28 -11.09 1.30
C LEU A 16 -8.55 -11.17 -0.20
N TYR A 17 -7.64 -11.81 -0.94
CA TYR A 17 -7.88 -12.08 -2.35
C TYR A 17 -9.07 -13.04 -2.54
N GLU A 18 -10.06 -12.60 -3.30
CA GLU A 18 -11.25 -13.37 -3.69
C GLU A 18 -11.49 -13.13 -5.19
N PRO A 19 -11.46 -14.17 -6.06
CA PRO A 19 -11.45 -14.00 -7.53
C PRO A 19 -12.63 -13.22 -8.11
N ASP A 20 -13.81 -13.36 -7.52
CA ASP A 20 -15.06 -12.78 -8.02
C ASP A 20 -15.49 -11.53 -7.24
N ASP A 21 -14.68 -11.07 -6.30
CA ASP A 21 -14.97 -9.92 -5.42
C ASP A 21 -13.92 -8.80 -5.60
N TRP A 22 -13.93 -7.84 -4.69
CA TRP A 22 -12.96 -6.76 -4.63
C TRP A 22 -11.56 -7.28 -4.28
N CYS A 23 -10.60 -6.98 -5.15
CA CYS A 23 -9.18 -7.25 -4.96
C CYS A 23 -8.32 -6.13 -5.55
N ILE A 24 -7.03 -6.14 -5.28
CA ILE A 24 -6.10 -5.11 -5.73
C ILE A 24 -6.04 -4.96 -7.27
N GLU A 25 -6.39 -6.01 -8.02
CA GLU A 25 -6.42 -5.99 -9.48
C GLU A 25 -7.45 -4.99 -10.04
N ARG A 26 -8.50 -4.68 -9.26
CA ARG A 26 -9.49 -3.64 -9.61
C ARG A 26 -8.87 -2.25 -9.72
N PHE A 27 -7.69 -2.05 -9.15
CA PHE A 27 -6.90 -0.81 -9.24
C PHE A 27 -5.84 -0.84 -10.36
N SER A 28 -5.93 -1.75 -11.33
CA SER A 28 -4.96 -1.89 -12.42
C SER A 28 -4.71 -0.61 -13.22
N LEU A 29 -5.75 0.20 -13.50
CA LEU A 29 -5.60 1.48 -14.18
C LEU A 29 -4.81 2.50 -13.34
N LEU A 30 -5.07 2.56 -12.03
CA LEU A 30 -4.30 3.41 -11.11
C LEU A 30 -2.84 2.95 -11.04
N GLN A 31 -2.60 1.63 -10.92
CA GLN A 31 -1.27 1.05 -10.94
C GLN A 31 -0.51 1.42 -12.22
N ALA A 32 -1.15 1.28 -13.38
CA ALA A 32 -0.55 1.60 -14.68
C ALA A 32 -0.26 3.10 -14.80
N TYR A 33 -1.19 3.95 -14.36
CA TYR A 33 -1.01 5.39 -14.36
C TYR A 33 0.20 5.81 -13.51
N LEU A 34 0.26 5.39 -12.25
CA LEU A 34 1.39 5.69 -11.36
C LEU A 34 2.71 5.20 -11.95
N LYS A 35 2.77 3.95 -12.43
CA LYS A 35 3.98 3.39 -13.07
C LYS A 35 4.39 4.12 -14.35
N SER A 36 3.50 4.88 -14.98
CA SER A 36 3.79 5.66 -16.19
C SER A 36 4.35 7.06 -15.92
N LEU A 37 4.21 7.58 -14.69
CA LEU A 37 4.59 8.94 -14.33
C LEU A 37 6.09 9.16 -14.45
N LYS A 38 6.49 10.23 -15.14
CA LYS A 38 7.88 10.62 -15.38
C LYS A 38 8.11 12.11 -15.14
N ASP A 39 9.32 12.47 -14.72
CA ASP A 39 9.77 13.87 -14.71
C ASP A 39 10.08 14.38 -16.13
N ASP A 40 10.41 15.67 -16.25
CA ASP A 40 10.79 16.32 -17.52
C ASP A 40 12.01 15.68 -18.21
N LYS A 41 12.78 14.85 -17.50
CA LYS A 41 13.96 14.13 -18.00
C LYS A 41 13.66 12.68 -18.36
N GLY A 42 12.41 12.24 -18.17
CA GLY A 42 11.97 10.87 -18.44
C GLY A 42 12.25 9.86 -17.34
N ASN A 43 12.71 10.27 -16.16
CA ASN A 43 12.90 9.39 -15.00
C ASN A 43 11.54 9.08 -14.35
N PHE A 44 11.32 7.83 -13.94
CA PHE A 44 10.08 7.46 -13.26
C PHE A 44 9.93 8.17 -11.92
N LEU A 45 8.74 8.69 -11.64
CA LEU A 45 8.45 9.39 -10.39
C LEU A 45 8.16 8.43 -9.22
N CYS A 46 7.61 7.25 -9.51
CA CYS A 46 7.31 6.26 -8.49
C CYS A 46 7.50 4.81 -8.96
N THR A 47 7.72 3.92 -8.00
CA THR A 47 7.63 2.47 -8.11
C THR A 47 6.46 1.98 -7.28
N VAL A 48 5.72 0.99 -7.79
CA VAL A 48 4.45 0.57 -7.19
C VAL A 48 4.45 -0.92 -6.92
N THR A 49 4.27 -1.29 -5.65
CA THR A 49 3.91 -2.62 -5.20
C THR A 49 2.43 -2.64 -4.88
N ALA A 50 1.69 -3.58 -5.48
CA ALA A 50 0.26 -3.71 -5.30
C ALA A 50 -0.06 -5.11 -4.79
N ARG A 51 -0.78 -5.23 -3.67
CA ARG A 51 -1.17 -6.52 -3.09
C ARG A 51 -2.47 -6.45 -2.30
N ASP A 52 -3.15 -7.59 -2.22
CA ASP A 52 -4.22 -7.79 -1.24
C ASP A 52 -3.66 -8.07 0.15
N ARG A 53 -4.53 -8.01 1.16
CA ARG A 53 -4.18 -8.41 2.52
C ARG A 53 -3.87 -9.91 2.56
N GLN A 54 -2.76 -10.28 3.17
CA GLN A 54 -2.35 -11.67 3.35
C GLN A 54 -1.95 -11.90 4.81
N PRO A 55 -2.93 -12.18 5.69
CA PRO A 55 -2.64 -12.40 7.10
C PRO A 55 -1.87 -13.70 7.33
N ASP A 56 -0.98 -13.68 8.31
CA ASP A 56 -0.29 -14.86 8.85
C ASP A 56 -1.23 -15.69 9.75
N GLN A 57 -0.69 -16.75 10.36
CA GLN A 57 -1.45 -17.63 11.28
C GLN A 57 -1.99 -16.89 12.52
N ASN A 58 -1.44 -15.73 12.85
CA ASN A 58 -1.88 -14.88 13.97
C ASN A 58 -2.85 -13.78 13.51
N GLY A 59 -3.23 -13.76 12.22
CA GLY A 59 -4.12 -12.75 11.66
C GLY A 59 -3.44 -11.43 11.30
N ASN A 60 -2.10 -11.32 11.34
CA ASN A 60 -1.37 -10.09 11.00
C ASN A 60 -0.92 -10.11 9.55
N ASP A 61 -1.08 -9.03 8.82
CA ASP A 61 -0.41 -8.88 7.53
C ASP A 61 1.09 -8.59 7.78
N PRO A 62 2.02 -9.45 7.34
CA PRO A 62 3.44 -9.32 7.68
C PRO A 62 4.11 -8.08 7.08
N VAL A 63 3.51 -7.46 6.04
CA VAL A 63 4.00 -6.20 5.49
C VAL A 63 3.43 -5.02 6.28
N LEU A 64 2.13 -4.99 6.59
CA LEU A 64 1.53 -3.87 7.33
C LEU A 64 2.03 -3.82 8.78
N SER A 65 2.10 -4.96 9.46
CA SER A 65 2.56 -5.05 10.85
C SER A 65 4.04 -4.70 11.04
N ALA A 66 4.82 -4.76 9.97
CA ALA A 66 6.24 -4.41 9.92
C ALA A 66 6.54 -3.20 9.01
N LEU A 67 5.52 -2.43 8.61
CA LEU A 67 5.66 -1.38 7.59
C LEU A 67 6.69 -0.33 7.97
N ASP A 68 6.81 -0.04 9.27
CA ASP A 68 7.80 0.86 9.86
C ASP A 68 9.26 0.42 9.65
N ARG A 69 9.49 -0.84 9.29
CA ARG A 69 10.81 -1.40 8.97
C ARG A 69 10.98 -1.71 7.49
N SER A 70 10.01 -1.32 6.67
CA SER A 70 10.02 -1.55 5.23
C SER A 70 10.80 -0.45 4.49
N HIS A 71 10.88 -0.61 3.17
CA HIS A 71 11.47 0.36 2.26
C HIS A 71 10.41 1.24 1.59
N PHE A 72 9.14 1.17 1.96
CA PHE A 72 8.13 2.02 1.33
C PHE A 72 8.24 3.45 1.83
N ASP A 73 7.91 4.40 0.96
CA ASP A 73 7.83 5.82 1.28
C ASP A 73 6.36 6.23 1.53
N GLU A 74 5.42 5.53 0.88
CA GLU A 74 3.99 5.76 1.03
C GLU A 74 3.19 4.45 1.14
N LEU A 75 2.15 4.47 1.99
CA LEU A 75 1.08 3.47 2.02
C LEU A 75 -0.20 4.11 1.49
N TRP A 76 -0.78 3.48 0.47
CA TRP A 76 -2.11 3.81 -0.04
C TRP A 76 -3.04 2.64 0.26
N LEU A 77 -3.87 2.82 1.28
CA LEU A 77 -4.73 1.78 1.84
C LEU A 77 -6.17 1.97 1.37
N PHE A 78 -6.67 0.99 0.61
CA PHE A 78 -8.05 0.92 0.15
C PHE A 78 -8.85 0.02 1.10
N ALA A 79 -9.58 0.65 2.01
CA ALA A 79 -10.42 -0.03 2.99
C ALA A 79 -11.80 -0.31 2.41
N LEU A 80 -12.24 -1.56 2.50
CA LEU A 80 -13.56 -2.01 2.10
C LEU A 80 -14.21 -2.72 3.29
N ASP A 81 -15.53 -2.56 3.44
CA ASP A 81 -16.30 -2.93 4.64
C ASP A 81 -16.55 -4.46 4.81
N LEU A 82 -15.78 -5.30 4.12
CA LEU A 82 -15.87 -6.76 4.22
C LEU A 82 -14.74 -7.35 5.09
N GLY A 83 -15.08 -8.33 5.93
CA GLY A 83 -14.12 -9.08 6.77
C GLY A 83 -13.76 -8.42 8.11
N ASP A 84 -12.76 -9.00 8.79
CA ASP A 84 -12.34 -8.59 10.15
C ASP A 84 -11.47 -7.32 10.19
N GLY A 85 -11.16 -6.74 9.03
CA GLY A 85 -10.29 -5.58 8.89
C GLY A 85 -8.82 -5.86 9.24
N LEU A 86 -8.13 -4.82 9.69
CA LEU A 86 -6.73 -4.88 10.07
C LEU A 86 -6.55 -5.36 11.52
N SER A 87 -5.49 -6.13 11.77
CA SER A 87 -5.13 -6.52 13.13
C SER A 87 -4.59 -5.33 13.93
N HIS A 88 -4.53 -5.47 15.27
CA HIS A 88 -3.86 -4.48 16.11
C HIS A 88 -2.38 -4.30 15.74
N SER A 89 -1.69 -5.37 15.34
CA SER A 89 -0.29 -5.32 14.91
C SER A 89 -0.14 -4.55 13.60
N ASP A 90 -1.05 -4.75 12.65
CA ASP A 90 -1.10 -4.03 11.36
C ASP A 90 -1.24 -2.53 11.63
N GLY A 91 -2.22 -2.14 12.45
CA GLY A 91 -2.45 -0.74 12.82
C GLY A 91 -1.24 -0.12 13.56
N ALA A 92 -0.58 -0.88 14.44
CA ALA A 92 0.62 -0.42 15.14
C ALA A 92 1.81 -0.21 14.19
N GLY A 93 1.99 -1.09 13.21
CA GLY A 93 3.02 -0.95 12.16
C GLY A 93 2.80 0.30 11.30
N ILE A 94 1.56 0.51 10.84
CA ILE A 94 1.18 1.70 10.06
C ILE A 94 1.36 2.98 10.89
N THR A 95 0.99 2.96 12.17
CA THR A 95 1.16 4.12 13.07
C THR A 95 2.63 4.49 13.23
N ARG A 96 3.51 3.51 13.47
CA ARG A 96 4.97 3.76 13.58
C ARG A 96 5.56 4.25 12.26
N PHE A 97 5.11 3.70 11.14
CA PHE A 97 5.53 4.14 9.81
C PHE A 97 5.21 5.62 9.58
N HIS A 98 4.00 6.05 9.91
CA HIS A 98 3.60 7.45 9.80
C HIS A 98 4.41 8.37 10.72
N GLN A 99 4.63 7.94 11.97
CA GLN A 99 5.44 8.69 12.94
C GLN A 99 6.89 8.89 12.50
N GLN A 100 7.41 8.01 11.62
CA GLN A 100 8.76 8.10 11.05
C GLN A 100 8.81 8.91 9.74
N GLY A 101 7.69 9.51 9.32
CA GLY A 101 7.58 10.35 8.12
C GLY A 101 7.00 9.65 6.90
N GLY A 102 6.54 8.40 7.04
CA GLY A 102 5.86 7.67 5.97
C GLY A 102 4.54 8.34 5.56
N GLY A 103 4.34 8.51 4.27
CA GLY A 103 3.11 9.07 3.71
C GLY A 103 1.95 8.08 3.79
N ILE A 104 0.76 8.55 4.15
CA ILE A 104 -0.45 7.71 4.18
C ILE A 104 -1.55 8.37 3.36
N PHE A 105 -2.10 7.58 2.44
CA PHE A 105 -3.37 7.84 1.78
C PHE A 105 -4.34 6.71 2.11
N THR A 106 -5.53 7.05 2.63
CA THR A 106 -6.54 6.06 2.97
C THR A 106 -7.87 6.47 2.37
N THR A 107 -8.54 5.53 1.71
CA THR A 107 -9.94 5.70 1.28
C THR A 107 -10.78 4.56 1.81
N ARG A 108 -12.04 4.84 2.10
CA ARG A 108 -13.01 3.85 2.56
C ARG A 108 -14.29 3.99 1.75
N ASP A 109 -14.85 2.86 1.32
CA ASP A 109 -16.19 2.78 0.76
C ASP A 109 -17.20 2.35 1.85
N HIS A 110 -18.44 2.84 1.77
CA HIS A 110 -19.49 2.71 2.80
C HIS A 110 -20.76 2.03 2.27
#